data_AF-A0A0H4VBC1-F1
#
_entry.id   AF-A0A0H4VBC1-F1
#
_cell.length_a   1.000
_cell.length_b   1.000
_cell.length_c   1.000
_cell.angle_alpha   90.00
_cell.angle_beta   90.00
_cell.angle_gamma   90.00
#
_symmetry.space_group_name_H-M   'P 1'
#
loop_
_entity.id
_entity.type
_entity.pdbx_description
1 polymer ?
#
loop_
_entity_poly.entity_id
_entity_poly.type
_entity_poly.pdbx_seq_one_letter_code
_entity_poly.pdbx_strand_id
1 'polypeptide(L)'
;MSEIWSSQLFWLLVIFGLVYVVIGRGMVPKVMQTVGLRDSQIAGDLAAAQAARDAADEAEEAWRKRENENRERAQDLVNEAKAKAQASTEAKLAEVQAGIDSQLEEAEARIAASRAEAAAEIESVAADAAQDIASRLASVSVTQATARKAVQEAMIHG
;
A
#
# COMPACT_ATOMS: atom_id res chain seq x y z
N MET A 1 -16.21 -109.76 11.76
CA MET A 1 -15.82 -108.44 12.31
C MET A 1 -15.59 -107.37 11.23
N SER A 2 -15.15 -107.69 10.01
CA SER A 2 -14.81 -106.70 8.95
C SER A 2 -16.00 -105.99 8.28
N GLU A 3 -17.17 -106.63 8.21
CA GLU A 3 -18.34 -106.05 7.51
C GLU A 3 -18.93 -104.83 8.22
N ILE A 4 -18.96 -104.84 9.55
CA ILE A 4 -19.47 -103.71 10.37
C ILE A 4 -18.54 -102.49 10.22
N TRP A 5 -17.22 -102.71 10.18
CA TRP A 5 -16.24 -101.64 9.98
C TRP A 5 -16.28 -101.07 8.56
N SER A 6 -16.53 -101.90 7.53
CA SER A 6 -16.68 -101.42 6.14
C SER A 6 -17.94 -100.57 5.95
N SER A 7 -19.08 -100.98 6.53
CA SER A 7 -20.33 -100.21 6.43
C SER A 7 -20.24 -98.86 7.15
N GLN A 8 -19.61 -98.83 8.33
CA GLN A 8 -19.38 -97.59 9.07
C GLN A 8 -18.46 -96.63 8.31
N LEU A 9 -17.39 -97.14 7.70
CA LEU A 9 -16.47 -96.34 6.88
C LEU A 9 -17.14 -95.83 5.59
N PHE A 10 -17.97 -96.65 4.96
CA PHE A 10 -18.74 -96.25 3.78
C PHE A 10 -19.67 -95.07 4.08
N TRP A 11 -20.53 -95.20 5.10
CA TRP A 11 -21.45 -94.12 5.48
C TRP A 11 -20.74 -92.87 5.99
N LEU A 12 -19.61 -93.04 6.69
CA LEU A 12 -18.76 -91.93 7.09
C LEU A 12 -18.24 -91.16 5.87
N LEU A 13 -17.72 -91.83 4.85
CA LEU A 13 -17.25 -91.19 3.62
C LEU A 13 -18.39 -90.51 2.84
N VAL A 14 -19.57 -91.12 2.79
CA VAL A 14 -20.76 -90.53 2.13
C VAL A 14 -21.18 -89.25 2.83
N ILE A 15 -21.34 -89.26 4.16
CA ILE A 15 -21.76 -88.08 4.92
C ILE A 15 -20.66 -87.01 4.89
N PHE A 16 -19.39 -87.41 5.06
CA PHE A 16 -18.26 -86.50 5.00
C PHE A 16 -18.16 -85.82 3.63
N GLY A 17 -18.27 -86.59 2.54
CA GLY A 17 -18.28 -86.05 1.18
C GLY A 17 -19.43 -85.07 0.94
N LEU A 18 -20.64 -85.39 1.43
CA LEU A 18 -21.79 -84.51 1.32
C LEU A 18 -21.57 -83.19 2.08
N VAL A 19 -21.10 -83.25 3.33
CA VAL A 19 -20.80 -82.05 4.13
C VAL A 19 -19.67 -81.23 3.49
N TYR A 20 -18.62 -81.89 3.01
CA TYR A 20 -17.50 -81.23 2.33
C TYR A 20 -17.97 -80.45 1.10
N VAL A 21 -18.84 -81.05 0.27
CA VAL A 21 -19.40 -80.39 -0.92
C VAL A 21 -20.32 -79.23 -0.51
N VAL A 22 -21.16 -79.39 0.51
CA VAL A 22 -22.05 -78.32 0.99
C VAL A 22 -21.26 -77.12 1.52
N ILE A 23 -20.20 -77.36 2.31
CA ILE A 23 -19.36 -76.29 2.85
C ILE A 23 -18.53 -75.66 1.73
N GLY A 24 -17.85 -76.47 0.92
CA GLY A 24 -16.95 -76.00 -0.14
C GLY A 24 -17.67 -75.27 -1.28
N ARG A 25 -18.85 -75.75 -1.68
CA ARG A 25 -19.64 -75.15 -2.77
C ARG A 25 -20.64 -74.09 -2.29
N GLY A 26 -21.02 -74.12 -1.00
CA GLY A 26 -22.06 -73.25 -0.44
C GLY A 26 -21.54 -72.17 0.51
N MET A 27 -20.92 -72.57 1.62
CA MET A 27 -20.50 -71.63 2.68
C MET A 27 -19.22 -70.87 2.32
N VAL A 28 -18.19 -71.55 1.82
CA VAL A 28 -16.90 -70.93 1.48
C VAL A 28 -17.03 -69.78 0.48
N PRO A 29 -17.79 -69.91 -0.65
CA PRO A 29 -17.96 -68.81 -1.59
C PRO A 29 -18.66 -67.59 -0.98
N LYS A 30 -19.62 -67.78 -0.06
CA LYS A 30 -20.31 -66.69 0.62
C LYS A 30 -19.40 -65.91 1.58
N VAL A 31 -18.51 -66.60 2.28
CA VAL A 31 -17.52 -65.96 3.15
C VAL A 31 -16.52 -65.18 2.30
N MET A 32 -15.99 -65.79 1.23
CA MET A 32 -15.07 -65.11 0.31
C MET A 32 -15.68 -63.87 -0.34
N GLN A 33 -16.97 -63.92 -0.71
CA GLN A 33 -17.68 -62.76 -1.24
C GLN A 33 -17.78 -61.63 -0.22
N THR A 34 -18.13 -61.93 1.03
CA THR A 34 -18.21 -60.91 2.10
C THR A 34 -16.84 -60.27 2.37
N VAL A 35 -15.77 -61.08 2.40
CA VAL A 35 -14.40 -60.58 2.56
C VAL A 35 -14.03 -59.67 1.40
N GLY A 36 -14.24 -60.12 0.15
CA GLY A 36 -13.94 -59.31 -1.03
C GLY A 36 -14.74 -58.00 -1.10
N LEU A 37 -16.01 -57.99 -0.67
CA LEU A 37 -16.81 -56.77 -0.56
C LEU A 37 -16.22 -55.79 0.45
N ARG A 38 -15.80 -56.28 1.62
CA ARG A 38 -15.16 -55.44 2.65
C ARG A 38 -13.82 -54.90 2.17
N ASP A 39 -13.00 -55.73 1.55
CA ASP A 39 -11.70 -55.31 1.02
C ASP A 39 -11.87 -54.23 -0.06
N SER A 40 -12.84 -54.41 -0.96
CA SER A 40 -13.17 -53.41 -1.98
C SER A 40 -13.70 -52.11 -1.36
N GLN A 41 -14.53 -52.21 -0.31
CA GLN A 41 -15.05 -51.03 0.37
C GLN A 41 -13.94 -50.27 1.09
N ILE A 42 -13.09 -50.96 1.84
CA ILE A 42 -11.95 -50.36 2.55
C ILE A 42 -10.98 -49.70 1.56
N ALA A 43 -10.69 -50.38 0.44
CA ALA A 43 -9.85 -49.81 -0.61
C ALA A 43 -10.48 -48.55 -1.23
N GLY A 44 -11.79 -48.57 -1.48
CA GLY A 44 -12.53 -47.41 -1.97
C GLY A 44 -12.53 -46.24 -0.99
N ASP A 45 -12.79 -46.50 0.29
CA ASP A 45 -12.82 -45.49 1.34
C ASP A 45 -11.42 -44.87 1.54
N LEU A 46 -10.37 -45.69 1.51
CA LEU A 46 -8.99 -45.21 1.61
C LEU A 46 -8.59 -44.36 0.40
N ALA A 47 -8.95 -44.79 -0.82
CA ALA A 47 -8.69 -44.02 -2.03
C ALA A 47 -9.44 -42.67 -2.02
N ALA A 48 -10.69 -42.66 -1.58
CA ALA A 48 -11.48 -41.44 -1.45
C ALA A 48 -10.90 -40.50 -0.38
N ALA A 49 -10.46 -41.05 0.76
CA ALA A 49 -9.81 -40.28 1.81
C ALA A 49 -8.49 -39.66 1.33
N GLN A 50 -7.67 -40.41 0.60
CA GLN A 50 -6.42 -39.90 0.03
C GLN A 50 -6.70 -38.81 -1.00
N ALA A 51 -7.62 -39.02 -1.94
CA ALA A 51 -7.98 -38.01 -2.92
C ALA A 51 -8.52 -36.72 -2.28
N ALA A 52 -9.32 -36.84 -1.21
CA ALA A 52 -9.80 -35.69 -0.45
C ALA A 52 -8.66 -34.96 0.29
N ARG A 53 -7.65 -35.68 0.78
CA ARG A 53 -6.45 -35.09 1.38
C ARG A 53 -5.61 -34.36 0.36
N ASP A 54 -5.31 -35.00 -0.76
CA ASP A 54 -4.50 -34.40 -1.83
C ASP A 54 -5.17 -33.12 -2.37
N ALA A 55 -6.50 -33.15 -2.58
CA ALA A 55 -7.25 -31.97 -3.01
C ALA A 55 -7.27 -30.84 -1.96
N ALA A 56 -7.31 -31.18 -0.67
CA ALA A 56 -7.24 -30.20 0.40
C ALA A 56 -5.85 -29.54 0.48
N ASP A 57 -4.79 -30.34 0.36
CA ASP A 57 -3.41 -29.86 0.38
C ASP A 57 -3.13 -28.96 -0.83
N GLU A 58 -3.58 -29.34 -2.03
CA GLU A 58 -3.47 -28.51 -3.24
C GLU A 58 -4.25 -27.18 -3.09
N ALA A 59 -5.47 -27.24 -2.56
CA ALA A 59 -6.28 -26.04 -2.32
C ALA A 59 -5.64 -25.12 -1.28
N GLU A 60 -5.05 -25.68 -0.23
CA GLU A 60 -4.32 -24.93 0.79
C GLU A 60 -3.07 -24.26 0.21
N GLU A 61 -2.27 -24.98 -0.58
CA GLU A 61 -1.09 -24.42 -1.23
C GLU A 61 -1.47 -23.28 -2.19
N ALA A 62 -2.49 -23.49 -3.02
CA ALA A 62 -3.00 -22.47 -3.94
C ALA A 62 -3.56 -21.25 -3.19
N TRP A 63 -4.21 -21.46 -2.04
CA TRP A 63 -4.66 -20.36 -1.18
C TRP A 63 -3.49 -19.60 -0.56
N ARG A 64 -2.50 -20.30 0.02
CA ARG A 64 -1.30 -19.69 0.60
C ARG A 64 -0.52 -18.86 -0.42
N LYS A 65 -0.37 -19.38 -1.65
CA LYS A 65 0.29 -18.66 -2.75
C LYS A 65 -0.46 -17.37 -3.09
N ARG A 66 -1.78 -17.45 -3.31
CA ARG A 66 -2.61 -16.28 -3.61
C ARG A 66 -2.59 -15.25 -2.50
N GLU A 67 -2.62 -15.68 -1.24
CA GLU A 67 -2.58 -14.78 -0.09
C GLU A 67 -1.24 -14.03 0.00
N ASN A 68 -0.11 -14.72 -0.21
CA ASN A 68 1.21 -14.10 -0.24
C ASN A 68 1.33 -13.09 -1.39
N GLU A 69 0.91 -13.47 -2.61
CA GLU A 69 0.93 -12.55 -3.75
C GLU A 69 -0.01 -11.34 -3.53
N ASN A 70 -1.17 -11.54 -2.90
CA ASN A 70 -2.09 -10.45 -2.56
C ASN A 70 -1.45 -9.49 -1.56
N ARG A 71 -0.75 -10.02 -0.54
CA ARG A 71 -0.05 -9.22 0.46
C ARG A 71 1.09 -8.41 -0.15
N GLU A 72 1.88 -9.02 -1.03
CA GLU A 72 2.93 -8.32 -1.79
C GLU A 72 2.33 -7.20 -2.65
N ARG A 73 1.30 -7.52 -3.45
CA ARG A 73 0.60 -6.52 -4.28
C ARG A 73 0.00 -5.37 -3.46
N ALA A 74 -0.54 -5.66 -2.27
CA ALA A 74 -1.06 -4.63 -1.37
C ALA A 74 0.07 -3.73 -0.83
N GLN A 75 1.21 -4.31 -0.45
CA GLN A 75 2.36 -3.55 0.02
C GLN A 75 2.93 -2.67 -1.08
N ASP A 76 3.04 -3.18 -2.30
CA ASP A 76 3.50 -2.43 -3.47
C ASP A 76 2.55 -1.28 -3.79
N LEU A 77 1.24 -1.51 -3.80
CA LEU A 77 0.25 -0.47 -4.02
C LEU A 77 0.33 0.65 -2.97
N VAL A 78 0.52 0.29 -1.70
CA VAL A 78 0.69 1.28 -0.62
C VAL A 78 1.99 2.08 -0.80
N ASN A 79 3.08 1.42 -1.20
CA ASN A 79 4.37 2.07 -1.45
C ASN A 79 4.28 3.02 -2.65
N GLU A 80 3.67 2.58 -3.76
CA GLU A 80 3.44 3.40 -4.94
C GLU A 80 2.55 4.62 -4.62
N ALA A 81 1.45 4.41 -3.90
CA ALA A 81 0.57 5.49 -3.49
C ALA A 81 1.28 6.52 -2.61
N LYS A 82 2.12 6.06 -1.65
CA LYS A 82 2.95 6.94 -0.82
C LYS A 82 3.96 7.73 -1.64
N ALA A 83 4.69 7.07 -2.54
CA ALA A 83 5.66 7.72 -3.41
C ALA A 83 5.01 8.78 -4.30
N LYS A 84 3.85 8.46 -4.89
CA LYS A 84 3.07 9.42 -5.70
C LYS A 84 2.56 10.60 -4.88
N ALA A 85 2.09 10.35 -3.66
CA ALA A 85 1.63 11.40 -2.76
C ALA A 85 2.77 12.33 -2.32
N GLN A 86 3.94 11.77 -2.01
CA GLN A 86 5.15 12.53 -1.70
C GLN A 86 5.56 13.41 -2.87
N ALA A 87 5.71 12.83 -4.07
CA ALA A 87 6.07 13.58 -5.28
C ALA A 87 5.06 14.70 -5.59
N SER A 88 3.75 14.44 -5.46
CA SER A 88 2.74 15.48 -5.66
C SER A 88 2.80 16.58 -4.59
N THR A 89 3.19 16.24 -3.35
CA THR A 89 3.31 17.22 -2.26
C THR A 89 4.53 18.09 -2.48
N GLU A 90 5.67 17.50 -2.82
CA GLU A 90 6.90 18.23 -3.15
C GLU A 90 6.70 19.18 -4.34
N ALA A 91 6.03 18.72 -5.40
CA ALA A 91 5.72 19.57 -6.56
C ALA A 91 4.85 20.78 -6.18
N LYS A 92 3.79 20.56 -5.39
CA LYS A 92 2.92 21.66 -4.91
C LYS A 92 3.66 22.60 -3.97
N LEU A 93 4.51 22.07 -3.09
CA LEU A 93 5.32 22.88 -2.18
C LEU A 93 6.28 23.77 -2.98
N ALA A 94 6.94 23.22 -3.99
CA ALA A 94 7.84 23.99 -4.87
C ALA A 94 7.10 25.09 -5.63
N GLU A 95 5.90 24.81 -6.16
CA GLU A 95 5.05 25.81 -6.83
C GLU A 95 4.64 26.93 -5.87
N VAL A 96 4.17 26.58 -4.67
CA VAL A 96 3.79 27.57 -3.65
C VAL A 96 5.00 28.39 -3.20
N GLN A 97 6.16 27.77 -3.01
CA GLN A 97 7.38 28.48 -2.62
C GLN A 97 7.79 29.49 -3.69
N ALA A 98 7.77 29.11 -4.97
CA ALA A 98 8.05 30.05 -6.07
C ALA A 98 7.07 31.24 -6.09
N GLY A 99 5.79 30.98 -5.79
CA GLY A 99 4.78 32.04 -5.67
C GLY A 99 4.99 32.96 -4.46
N ILE A 100 5.50 32.42 -3.35
CA ILE A 100 5.87 33.21 -2.16
C ILE A 100 7.10 34.08 -2.47
N ASP A 101 8.12 33.52 -3.10
CA ASP A 101 9.35 34.24 -3.45
C ASP A 101 9.05 35.41 -4.39
N SER A 102 8.21 35.20 -5.40
CA SER A 102 7.75 36.27 -6.30
C SER A 102 6.96 37.37 -5.57
N GLN A 103 6.07 37.01 -4.65
CA GLN A 103 5.34 37.99 -3.84
C GLN A 103 6.26 38.79 -2.91
N LEU A 104 7.31 38.14 -2.39
CA LEU A 104 8.30 38.78 -1.56
C LEU A 104 9.10 39.81 -2.37
N GLU A 105 9.58 39.44 -3.56
CA GLU A 105 10.28 40.35 -4.47
C GLU A 105 9.41 41.57 -4.85
N GLU A 106 8.12 41.34 -5.19
CA GLU A 106 7.18 42.43 -5.47
C GLU A 106 6.96 43.34 -4.27
N ALA A 107 6.83 42.77 -3.07
CA ALA A 107 6.65 43.53 -1.84
C ALA A 107 7.89 44.37 -1.51
N GLU A 108 9.08 43.80 -1.67
CA GLU A 108 10.35 44.50 -1.48
C GLU A 108 10.50 45.65 -2.48
N ALA A 109 10.17 45.44 -3.75
CA ALA A 109 10.18 46.47 -4.77
C ALA A 109 9.21 47.62 -4.45
N ARG A 110 7.98 47.30 -4.00
CA ARG A 110 7.01 48.32 -3.56
C ARG A 110 7.51 49.10 -2.35
N ILE A 111 8.08 48.42 -1.35
CA ILE A 111 8.65 49.08 -0.16
C ILE A 111 9.80 50.01 -0.57
N ALA A 112 10.69 49.58 -1.47
CA ALA A 112 11.78 50.40 -1.96
C ALA A 112 11.26 51.64 -2.72
N ALA A 113 10.26 51.47 -3.58
CA ALA A 113 9.62 52.58 -4.29
C ALA A 113 8.97 53.59 -3.32
N SER A 114 8.17 53.12 -2.36
CA SER A 114 7.54 54.00 -1.37
C SER A 114 8.56 54.72 -0.47
N ARG A 115 9.70 54.09 -0.15
CA ARG A 115 10.79 54.74 0.57
C ARG A 115 11.44 55.84 -0.26
N ALA A 116 11.67 55.60 -1.55
CA ALA A 116 12.24 56.61 -2.45
C ALA A 116 11.29 57.80 -2.62
N GLU A 117 9.99 57.54 -2.79
CA GLU A 117 8.95 58.57 -2.88
C GLU A 117 8.87 59.40 -1.59
N ALA A 118 8.81 58.76 -0.42
CA ALA A 118 8.79 59.46 0.86
C ALA A 118 10.05 60.30 1.10
N ALA A 119 11.23 59.81 0.70
CA ALA A 119 12.47 60.57 0.81
C ALA A 119 12.46 61.81 -0.10
N ALA A 120 11.94 61.68 -1.33
CA ALA A 120 11.80 62.80 -2.27
C ALA A 120 10.80 63.86 -1.77
N GLU A 121 9.68 63.43 -1.19
CA GLU A 121 8.70 64.32 -0.58
C GLU A 121 9.29 65.08 0.62
N ILE A 122 10.05 64.39 1.49
CA ILE A 122 10.77 65.04 2.60
C ILE A 122 11.75 66.08 2.08
N GLU A 123 12.53 65.76 1.03
CA GLU A 123 13.47 66.71 0.42
C GLU A 123 12.74 67.95 -0.13
N SER A 124 11.60 67.76 -0.80
CA SER A 124 10.81 68.87 -1.33
C SER A 124 10.25 69.75 -0.20
N VAL A 125 9.62 69.15 0.82
CA VAL A 125 9.05 69.88 1.95
C VAL A 125 10.13 70.61 2.74
N ALA A 126 11.30 70.00 2.94
CA ALA A 126 12.44 70.64 3.61
C ALA A 126 13.01 71.81 2.80
N ALA A 127 13.09 71.69 1.47
CA ALA A 127 13.52 72.77 0.59
C ALA A 127 12.53 73.95 0.61
N ASP A 128 11.24 73.68 0.52
CA ASP A 128 10.19 74.70 0.60
C ASP A 128 10.21 75.41 1.98
N ALA A 129 10.34 74.65 3.07
CA ALA A 129 10.48 75.20 4.42
C ALA A 129 11.75 76.05 4.58
N ALA A 130 12.89 75.62 4.02
CA ALA A 130 14.14 76.37 4.06
C ALA A 130 14.06 77.70 3.28
N GLN A 131 13.37 77.72 2.12
CA GLN A 131 13.11 78.95 1.37
C GLN A 131 12.24 79.91 2.18
N ASP A 132 11.16 79.41 2.80
CA ASP A 132 10.27 80.20 3.63
C ASP A 132 11.00 80.81 4.82
N ILE A 133 11.84 80.05 5.51
CA ILE A 133 12.67 80.54 6.63
C ILE A 133 13.68 81.60 6.14
N ALA A 134 14.39 81.34 5.05
CA ALA A 134 15.38 82.27 4.49
C ALA A 134 14.75 83.61 4.06
N SER A 135 13.57 83.56 3.44
CA SER A 135 12.83 84.76 3.03
C SER A 135 12.38 85.60 4.23
N ARG A 136 11.88 84.97 5.29
CA ARG A 136 11.38 85.67 6.49
C ARG A 136 12.50 86.22 7.38
N LEU A 137 13.62 85.51 7.50
CA LEU A 137 14.71 85.88 8.42
C LEU A 137 15.76 86.78 7.79
N ALA A 138 16.15 86.51 6.54
CA ALA A 138 17.25 87.22 5.87
C ALA A 138 16.75 88.21 4.80
N SER A 139 15.45 88.21 4.45
CA SER A 139 14.90 88.99 3.32
C SER A 139 15.57 88.69 1.97
N VAL A 140 16.17 87.50 1.82
CA VAL A 140 16.82 87.04 0.59
C VAL A 140 15.91 86.03 -0.11
N SER A 141 15.64 86.22 -1.40
CA SER A 141 14.93 85.22 -2.20
C SER A 141 15.89 84.14 -2.70
N VAL A 142 15.77 82.93 -2.19
CA VAL A 142 16.52 81.76 -2.68
C VAL A 142 15.66 81.04 -3.72
N THR A 143 16.24 80.63 -4.85
CA THR A 143 15.50 79.85 -5.85
C THR A 143 15.30 78.40 -5.39
N GLN A 144 14.22 77.76 -5.82
CA GLN A 144 13.88 76.39 -5.40
C GLN A 144 14.98 75.38 -5.75
N ALA A 145 15.65 75.57 -6.89
CA ALA A 145 16.78 74.75 -7.30
C ALA A 145 17.98 74.87 -6.35
N THR A 146 18.27 76.08 -5.87
CA THR A 146 19.38 76.31 -4.91
C THR A 146 19.05 75.74 -3.53
N ALA A 147 17.79 75.88 -3.09
CA ALA A 147 17.33 75.36 -1.79
C ALA A 147 17.34 73.83 -1.75
N ARG A 148 16.81 73.16 -2.80
CA ARG A 148 16.87 71.69 -2.91
C ARG A 148 18.31 71.17 -2.86
N LYS A 149 19.21 71.78 -3.65
CA LYS A 149 20.62 71.35 -3.69
C LYS A 149 21.31 71.47 -2.32
N ALA A 150 21.05 72.55 -1.59
CA ALA A 150 21.61 72.76 -0.25
C ALA A 150 21.03 71.78 0.80
N VAL A 151 19.72 71.48 0.73
CA VAL A 151 19.07 70.47 1.59
C VAL A 151 19.62 69.07 1.29
N GLN A 152 19.82 68.75 0.01
CA GLN A 152 20.35 67.46 -0.42
C GLN A 152 21.80 67.27 0.07
N GLU A 153 22.66 68.29 -0.04
CA GLU A 153 24.02 68.27 0.55
C GLU A 153 23.97 68.11 2.09
N ALA A 154 23.05 68.79 2.77
CA ALA A 154 22.90 68.69 4.22
C ALA A 154 22.41 67.31 4.68
N MET A 155 21.51 66.66 3.94
CA MET A 155 20.98 65.32 4.26
C MET A 155 21.98 64.18 3.97
N ILE A 156 22.98 64.40 3.10
CA ILE A 156 24.06 63.42 2.85
C ILE A 156 25.13 63.45 3.94
N HIS A 157 25.30 64.59 4.63
CA HIS A 157 26.36 64.81 5.63
C HIS A 157 25.89 64.76 7.09
N GLY A 158 24.59 64.65 7.36
CA GLY A 158 23.99 64.48 8.69
C GLY A 158 23.69 63.02 9.01
#